data_AF-A0A1Q7SJD5-F1
#
_entry.id   AF-A0A1Q7SJD5-F1
#
_cell.length_a   1.000
_cell.length_b   1.000
_cell.length_c   1.000
_cell.angle_alpha   90.00
_cell.angle_beta   90.00
_cell.angle_gamma   90.00
#
_symmetry.space_group_name_H-M   'P 1'
#
loop_
_entity.id
_entity.type
_entity.pdbx_description
1 polymer ?
#
loop_
_entity_poly.entity_id
_entity_poly.type
_entity_poly.pdbx_seq_one_letter_code
_entity_poly.pdbx_strand_id
1 'polypeptide(L)'
;MAHDVIPLGAVPSGESAAQVGESGYAEVAFLQCTRYIALLRHTVGPEPAGARLRIRRAEADVDPYLDVVVEYDAENSVARAYAIRCDREAPPRWESATGSRAR
;
A
#
# COMPACT_ATOMS: atom_id res chain seq x y z
N MET A 1 12.19 15.29 11.86
CA MET A 1 12.04 14.43 10.68
C MET A 1 10.61 14.57 10.21
N ALA A 2 10.41 15.14 9.02
CA ALA A 2 9.09 15.29 8.43
C ALA A 2 8.72 13.96 7.75
N HIS A 3 7.72 13.26 8.29
CA HIS A 3 7.22 12.03 7.70
C HIS A 3 5.99 12.34 6.87
N ASP A 4 6.12 12.12 5.57
CA ASP A 4 5.02 12.22 4.63
C ASP A 4 4.42 10.83 4.40
N VAL A 5 3.19 10.81 3.87
CA VAL A 5 2.44 9.57 3.64
C VAL A 5 1.79 9.61 2.27
N ILE A 6 1.97 8.54 1.48
CA ILE A 6 1.19 8.31 0.26
C ILE A 6 0.19 7.18 0.52
N PRO A 7 -1.13 7.43 0.39
CA PRO A 7 -2.13 6.37 0.41
C PRO A 7 -2.08 5.58 -0.89
N LEU A 8 -2.09 4.25 -0.80
CA LEU A 8 -2.03 3.32 -1.93
C LEU A 8 -3.37 2.57 -2.13
N GLY A 9 -4.30 2.69 -1.18
CA GLY A 9 -5.56 1.95 -1.13
C GLY A 9 -5.45 0.57 -0.45
N ALA A 10 -6.57 -0.09 -0.23
CA ALA A 10 -6.65 -1.41 0.40
C ALA A 10 -6.23 -2.58 -0.53
N VAL A 11 -6.34 -2.37 -1.84
CA VAL A 11 -6.13 -3.37 -2.90
C VAL A 11 -5.52 -2.71 -4.15
N PRO A 12 -4.96 -3.48 -5.09
CA PRO A 12 -4.61 -2.99 -6.42
C PRO A 12 -5.76 -2.23 -7.09
N SER A 13 -5.45 -1.20 -7.87
CA SER A 13 -6.44 -0.30 -8.48
C SER A 13 -7.44 -0.98 -9.42
N GLY A 14 -7.12 -2.15 -9.97
CA GLY A 14 -8.00 -2.95 -10.82
C GLY A 14 -8.82 -4.02 -10.07
N GLU A 15 -8.76 -4.05 -8.75
CA GLU A 15 -9.42 -5.06 -7.90
C GLU A 15 -10.56 -4.46 -7.08
N SER A 16 -11.50 -5.30 -6.66
CA SER A 16 -12.60 -4.89 -5.77
C SER A 16 -12.19 -5.01 -4.31
N ALA A 17 -12.18 -3.87 -3.59
CA ALA A 17 -11.98 -3.83 -2.14
C ALA A 17 -13.24 -4.28 -1.39
N ALA A 18 -13.06 -4.79 -0.17
CA ALA A 18 -14.16 -4.95 0.78
C ALA A 18 -14.85 -3.60 1.03
N GLN A 19 -16.17 -3.60 1.18
CA GLN A 19 -16.94 -2.38 1.36
C GLN A 19 -17.26 -2.14 2.84
N VAL A 20 -17.14 -0.89 3.28
CA VAL A 20 -17.53 -0.53 4.65
C VAL A 20 -19.02 -0.80 4.83
N GLY A 21 -19.38 -1.42 5.95
CA GLY A 21 -20.74 -1.86 6.26
C GLY A 21 -21.02 -3.33 5.90
N GLU A 22 -20.14 -4.01 5.16
CA GLU A 22 -20.24 -5.46 4.96
C GLU A 22 -19.91 -6.24 6.24
N SER A 23 -20.59 -7.38 6.44
CA SER A 23 -20.27 -8.29 7.54
C SER A 23 -18.85 -8.82 7.40
N GLY A 24 -18.04 -8.68 8.44
CA GLY A 24 -16.63 -9.08 8.41
C GLY A 24 -15.68 -8.11 7.69
N TYR A 25 -16.14 -6.89 7.33
CA TYR A 25 -15.33 -5.89 6.63
C TYR A 25 -13.90 -5.76 7.17
N ALA A 26 -13.74 -5.57 8.48
CA ALA A 26 -12.43 -5.32 9.08
C ALA A 26 -11.44 -6.47 8.87
N GLU A 27 -11.92 -7.71 8.96
CA GLU A 27 -11.09 -8.91 8.74
C GLU A 27 -10.70 -9.03 7.27
N VAL A 28 -11.67 -8.89 6.36
CA VAL A 28 -11.43 -8.99 4.92
C VAL A 28 -10.50 -7.87 4.44
N ALA A 29 -10.75 -6.62 4.84
CA ALA A 29 -9.93 -5.46 4.47
C ALA A 29 -8.50 -5.59 5.01
N PHE A 30 -8.33 -6.11 6.24
CA PHE A 30 -7.00 -6.34 6.80
C PHE A 30 -6.22 -7.40 6.02
N LEU A 31 -6.87 -8.51 5.63
CA LEU A 31 -6.26 -9.56 4.80
C LEU A 31 -5.90 -9.03 3.41
N GLN A 32 -6.78 -8.25 2.79
CA GLN A 32 -6.54 -7.58 1.51
C GLN A 32 -5.33 -6.64 1.57
N CYS A 33 -5.27 -5.76 2.57
CA CYS A 33 -4.15 -4.84 2.78
C CYS A 33 -2.84 -5.60 3.01
N THR A 34 -2.87 -6.67 3.81
CA THR A 34 -1.69 -7.50 4.09
C THR A 34 -1.16 -8.16 2.82
N ARG A 35 -2.06 -8.72 1.99
CA ARG A 35 -1.71 -9.29 0.69
C ARG A 35 -1.14 -8.22 -0.24
N TYR A 36 -1.71 -7.02 -0.25
CA TYR A 36 -1.25 -5.93 -1.10
C TYR A 36 0.15 -5.44 -0.72
N ILE A 37 0.46 -5.34 0.57
CA ILE A 37 1.83 -5.04 1.03
C ILE A 37 2.82 -6.10 0.54
N ALA A 38 2.47 -7.38 0.63
CA ALA A 38 3.34 -8.46 0.14
C ALA A 38 3.58 -8.34 -1.37
N LEU A 39 2.53 -8.01 -2.13
CA LEU A 39 2.62 -7.80 -3.58
C LEU A 39 3.48 -6.57 -3.92
N LEU A 40 3.33 -5.45 -3.22
CA LEU A 40 4.17 -4.25 -3.40
C LEU A 40 5.64 -4.56 -3.12
N ARG A 41 5.95 -5.31 -2.05
CA ARG A 41 7.33 -5.74 -1.75
C ARG A 41 7.92 -6.66 -2.81
N HIS A 42 7.09 -7.52 -3.41
CA HIS A 42 7.52 -8.41 -4.49
C HIS A 42 7.81 -7.63 -5.79
N THR A 43 7.00 -6.63 -6.12
CA THR A 43 7.13 -5.84 -7.36
C THR A 43 8.19 -4.75 -7.25
N VAL A 44 8.17 -3.95 -6.19
CA VAL A 44 8.99 -2.73 -6.04
C VAL A 44 10.31 -3.03 -5.31
N GLY A 45 10.29 -4.05 -4.44
CA GLY A 45 11.37 -4.41 -3.52
C GLY A 45 11.05 -4.07 -2.05
N PRO A 46 11.93 -4.49 -1.11
CA PRO A 46 11.77 -4.21 0.31
C PRO A 46 11.92 -2.71 0.61
N GLU A 47 11.34 -2.25 1.72
CA GLU A 47 11.46 -0.86 2.13
C GLU A 47 12.92 -0.49 2.51
N PRO A 48 13.47 0.61 1.97
CA PRO A 48 14.75 1.15 2.41
C PRO A 48 14.63 1.85 3.77
N ALA A 49 15.78 2.16 4.39
CA ALA A 49 15.81 2.99 5.59
C ALA A 49 15.10 4.34 5.35
N GLY A 50 14.19 4.69 6.25
CA GLY A 50 13.38 5.91 6.16
C GLY A 50 12.05 5.74 5.41
N ALA A 51 11.73 4.56 4.86
CA ALA A 51 10.41 4.26 4.30
C ALA A 51 9.79 3.02 4.98
N ARG A 52 8.45 2.95 5.02
CA ARG A 52 7.73 1.80 5.58
C ARG A 52 6.33 1.67 4.99
N LEU A 53 5.99 0.46 4.53
CA LEU A 53 4.61 0.11 4.20
C LEU A 53 3.84 -0.25 5.48
N ARG A 54 2.63 0.31 5.63
CA ARG A 54 1.75 0.04 6.76
C ARG A 54 0.30 -0.04 6.35
N ILE A 55 -0.48 -0.73 7.18
CA ILE A 55 -1.93 -0.65 7.16
C ILE A 55 -2.30 0.49 8.09
N ARG A 56 -2.99 1.50 7.58
CA ARG A 56 -3.49 2.63 8.34
C ARG A 56 -5.01 2.56 8.37
N ARG A 57 -5.59 2.73 9.56
CA ARG A 57 -7.01 3.01 9.70
C ARG A 57 -7.22 4.50 9.44
N ALA A 58 -8.01 4.83 8.43
CA ALA A 58 -8.43 6.21 8.23
C ALA A 58 -9.42 6.58 9.34
N GLU A 59 -9.09 7.63 10.07
CA GLU A 59 -10.00 8.23 11.04
C GLU A 59 -10.98 9.11 10.25
N ALA A 60 -12.11 8.54 9.86
CA ALA A 60 -13.25 9.28 9.35
C ALA A 60 -14.38 9.20 10.37
N ASP A 61 -15.08 10.32 10.58
CA ASP A 61 -16.16 10.44 11.58
C ASP A 61 -17.37 9.54 11.31
N VAL A 62 -17.50 9.01 10.08
CA VAL A 62 -18.71 8.29 9.66
C VAL A 62 -18.44 6.82 9.34
N ASP A 63 -17.25 6.46 8.84
CA ASP A 63 -16.93 5.08 8.44
C ASP A 63 -15.41 4.85 8.35
N PRO A 64 -14.75 4.34 9.41
CA PRO A 64 -13.31 4.14 9.40
C PRO A 64 -12.94 2.95 8.51
N TYR A 65 -12.15 3.21 7.46
CA TYR A 65 -11.66 2.20 6.53
C TYR A 65 -10.18 1.87 6.74
N LEU A 66 -9.74 0.72 6.24
CA LEU A 66 -8.33 0.32 6.24
C LEU A 66 -7.72 0.52 4.86
N ASP A 67 -6.54 1.12 4.83
CA ASP A 67 -5.77 1.36 3.61
C ASP A 67 -4.30 1.01 3.80
N VAL A 68 -3.65 0.59 2.73
CA VAL A 68 -2.18 0.53 2.68
C VAL A 68 -1.65 1.93 2.43
N VAL A 69 -0.62 2.30 3.19
CA VAL A 69 0.10 3.55 3.03
C VAL A 69 1.60 3.28 3.01
N VAL A 70 2.35 4.14 2.33
CA VAL A 70 3.81 4.23 2.49
C VAL A 70 4.13 5.51 3.26
N GLU A 71 4.67 5.33 4.46
CA GLU A 71 5.27 6.40 5.24
C GLU A 71 6.73 6.57 4.78
N TYR A 72 7.19 7.80 4.60
CA TYR A 72 8.59 8.05 4.25
C TYR A 72 9.12 9.35 4.87
N ASP A 73 10.42 9.37 5.16
CA ASP A 73 11.15 10.58 5.50
C ASP A 73 11.36 11.44 4.24
N ALA A 74 10.74 12.62 4.21
CA ALA A 74 10.77 13.51 3.05
C ALA A 74 12.17 14.11 2.78
N GLU A 75 13.03 14.15 3.79
CA GLU A 75 14.42 14.63 3.68
C GLU A 75 15.35 13.54 3.11
N ASN A 76 14.91 12.27 3.13
CA ASN A 76 15.64 11.14 2.57
C ASN A 76 15.17 10.86 1.13
N SER A 77 16.00 11.23 0.15
CA SER A 77 15.69 11.07 -1.27
C SER A 77 15.45 9.61 -1.70
N VAL A 78 16.11 8.64 -1.07
CA VAL A 78 15.92 7.20 -1.35
C VAL A 78 14.56 6.73 -0.83
N ALA A 79 14.19 7.13 0.39
CA ALA A 79 12.89 6.81 0.98
C ALA A 79 11.74 7.43 0.17
N ARG A 80 11.88 8.70 -0.22
CA ARG A 80 10.92 9.39 -1.09
C ARG A 80 10.80 8.72 -2.46
N ALA A 81 11.91 8.35 -3.09
CA ALA A 81 11.89 7.64 -4.37
C ALA A 81 11.18 6.29 -4.25
N TYR A 82 11.41 5.54 -3.16
CA TYR A 82 10.70 4.29 -2.89
C TYR A 82 9.19 4.49 -2.74
N ALA A 83 8.75 5.51 -2.00
CA ALA A 83 7.34 5.83 -1.84
C ALA A 83 6.66 6.16 -3.18
N ILE A 84 7.30 6.98 -4.02
CA ILE A 84 6.81 7.30 -5.37
C ILE A 84 6.75 6.06 -6.26
N ARG A 85 7.73 5.15 -6.16
CA ARG A 85 7.71 3.88 -6.90
C ARG A 85 6.57 2.98 -6.44
N CYS A 86 6.28 2.91 -5.13
CA CYS A 86 5.12 2.16 -4.63
C CYS A 86 3.81 2.63 -5.24
N ASP A 87 3.63 3.94 -5.44
CA ASP A 87 2.45 4.51 -6.09
C ASP A 87 2.43 4.28 -7.61
N ARG A 88 3.56 4.53 -8.29
CA ARG A 88 3.63 4.50 -9.76
C ARG A 88 3.80 3.11 -10.38
N GLU A 89 4.50 2.23 -9.67
CA GLU A 89 4.79 0.86 -10.09
C GLU A 89 3.88 -0.16 -9.38
N ALA A 90 2.83 0.32 -8.67
CA ALA A 90 1.82 -0.54 -8.08
C ALA A 90 1.23 -1.48 -9.14
N PRO A 91 1.28 -2.80 -8.93
CA PRO A 91 0.63 -3.74 -9.83
C PRO A 91 -0.88 -3.48 -9.83
N PRO A 92 -1.55 -3.46 -11.00
CA PRO A 92 -2.97 -3.14 -11.07
C PRO A 92 -3.88 -4.32 -10.66
N ARG A 93 -3.33 -5.55 -10.58
CA ARG A 93 -4.05 -6.78 -10.24
C ARG A 93 -3.21 -7.69 -9.35
N TRP A 94 -3.86 -8.64 -8.69
CA TRP A 94 -3.17 -9.57 -7.80
C TRP A 94 -2.17 -10.49 -8.51
N GLU A 95 -2.44 -10.88 -9.76
CA GLU A 95 -1.63 -11.82 -10.53
C GLU A 95 -0.41 -11.17 -11.18
N SER A 96 -0.32 -9.84 -11.18
CA SER A 96 0.75 -9.07 -11.82
C SER A 96 2.14 -9.28 -11.20
N ALA A 97 2.25 -10.07 -10.12
CA ALA A 97 3.52 -10.54 -9.56
C ALA A 97 4.38 -11.35 -10.56
N THR A 98 3.83 -11.74 -11.70
CA THR A 98 4.53 -12.50 -12.73
C THR A 98 5.40 -11.59 -13.61
N GLY A 99 6.58 -11.24 -13.08
CA GLY A 99 7.81 -11.02 -13.85
C GLY A 99 7.85 -9.81 -14.79
N SER A 100 8.24 -8.64 -14.26
CA SER A 100 9.08 -7.70 -15.02
C SER A 100 10.52 -7.85 -14.55
N ARG A 101 11.20 -8.88 -15.06
CA ARG A 101 12.65 -8.90 -15.14
C ARG A 101 13.01 -8.16 -16.44
N ALA A 102 12.85 -6.84 -16.43
CA ALA A 102 13.41 -6.01 -17.50
C ALA A 102 14.93 -5.92 -17.26
N ARG A 103 15.67 -6.16 -18.34
CA ARG A 103 17.12 -6.35 -18.43
C ARG A 103 17.93 -5.16 -17.96
#